data_AF-A0A7X7D773-F1
#
_entry.id   AF-A0A7X7D773-F1
#
_cell.length_a   1.000
_cell.length_b   1.000
_cell.length_c   1.000
_cell.angle_alpha   90.00
_cell.angle_beta   90.00
_cell.angle_gamma   90.00
#
_symmetry.space_group_name_H-M   'P 1'
#
loop_
_entity.id
_entity.type
_entity.pdbx_description
1 polymer ?
#
loop_
_entity_poly.entity_id
_entity_poly.type
_entity_poly.pdbx_seq_one_letter_code
_entity_poly.pdbx_strand_id
1 'polypeptide(L)'
;MAAKRPHFRYSRWDGTQVGFDLDADSVLSEINDDLLYHGDLNAALRRMLNSGFSDRNGERVQGIKDLMEKLRQQRRERLEQYDLGGVYDDIAQQLRDVVDTERTTLDQLDQAARDSGDQRRQEVTGDAMAERRMELDLLPPDLNGMVKELQEYDFVSPEARERFEELLDELRQQLAQRWFNQMAGAMSDVSPEAMARTKDMLAELNQMLEDRAAGREPDFDGFMERYGDMFPENPQNLDELLEAMARRMAAMQAMLNSMTPEQRAQLEGLAEQLLEDMDLRWQMDQLSANLQQAFPDAGWNRQFDFSGQDPLGFADAAQIMNELGDLDQLEQLLRGAANPGALAEVDLDRARQLLGAEAAESLERMAELAKMLEDAGLIENREGRYELTSAGLRRIGKHALRDLFSKLARDKFGQHELIRSGLGHERSSDTKAYEFGDPFNLHIERTIRNAVARSGGGTPVRLSPEDFEI
;
A
#
# COMPACT_ATOMS: atom_id res chain seq x y z
N MET A 1 -36.92 -45.93 -10.70
CA MET A 1 -35.59 -45.91 -10.04
C MET A 1 -35.28 -44.46 -9.72
N ALA A 2 -35.26 -44.09 -8.43
CA ALA A 2 -35.05 -42.70 -8.00
C ALA A 2 -33.55 -42.39 -7.91
N ALA A 3 -33.13 -41.25 -8.48
CA ALA A 3 -31.75 -40.78 -8.47
C ALA A 3 -31.29 -40.43 -7.04
N LYS A 4 -30.15 -40.99 -6.63
CA LYS A 4 -29.53 -40.77 -5.32
C LYS A 4 -28.90 -39.37 -5.32
N ARG A 5 -29.32 -38.51 -4.38
CA ARG A 5 -28.71 -37.19 -4.17
C ARG A 5 -27.27 -37.35 -3.64
N PRO A 6 -26.30 -36.52 -4.08
CA PRO A 6 -24.95 -36.56 -3.54
C PRO A 6 -24.98 -36.12 -2.06
N HIS A 7 -24.39 -36.94 -1.19
CA HIS A 7 -24.20 -36.60 0.22
C HIS A 7 -22.78 -36.03 0.37
N PHE A 8 -22.69 -34.77 0.79
CA PHE A 8 -21.43 -34.16 1.19
C PHE A 8 -21.14 -34.53 2.64
N ARG A 9 -19.95 -35.07 2.90
CA ARG A 9 -19.45 -35.36 4.24
C ARG A 9 -18.40 -34.32 4.58
N TYR A 10 -18.70 -33.46 5.55
CA TYR A 10 -17.74 -32.52 6.11
C TYR A 10 -16.97 -33.21 7.25
N SER A 11 -15.65 -33.13 7.19
CA SER A 11 -14.73 -33.57 8.25
C SER A 11 -13.95 -32.35 8.77
N ARG A 12 -13.47 -32.44 10.01
CA ARG A 12 -12.53 -31.44 10.56
C ARG A 12 -11.20 -31.49 9.80
N TRP A 13 -10.64 -30.32 9.58
CA TRP A 13 -9.33 -30.10 8.95
C TRP A 13 -8.24 -30.89 9.68
N ASP A 14 -7.55 -31.77 8.96
CA ASP A 14 -6.55 -32.70 9.52
C ASP A 14 -5.25 -32.76 8.69
N GLY A 15 -5.11 -31.88 7.68
CA GLY A 15 -3.91 -31.76 6.86
C GLY A 15 -3.69 -32.91 5.87
N THR A 16 -4.60 -33.89 5.78
CA THR A 16 -4.49 -35.03 4.84
C THR A 16 -5.31 -34.87 3.56
N GLN A 17 -6.08 -33.78 3.47
CA GLN A 17 -6.84 -33.46 2.27
C GLN A 17 -5.88 -32.92 1.20
N VAL A 18 -5.70 -33.67 0.12
CA VAL A 18 -4.92 -33.29 -1.07
C VAL A 18 -5.88 -32.94 -2.22
N GLY A 19 -5.66 -31.78 -2.86
CA GLY A 19 -6.48 -31.26 -3.95
C GLY A 19 -7.09 -29.87 -3.70
N PHE A 20 -6.36 -28.97 -3.03
CA PHE A 20 -6.77 -27.58 -2.81
C PHE A 20 -6.10 -26.58 -3.77
N ASP A 21 -5.42 -27.08 -4.80
CA ASP A 21 -4.76 -26.23 -5.78
C ASP A 21 -5.78 -25.79 -6.85
N LEU A 22 -5.61 -24.55 -7.31
CA LEU A 22 -6.09 -24.07 -8.59
C LEU A 22 -5.84 -25.15 -9.66
N ASP A 23 -6.89 -25.90 -10.04
CA ASP A 23 -6.70 -26.93 -11.07
C ASP A 23 -6.52 -26.22 -12.40
N ALA A 24 -5.42 -26.56 -13.06
CA ALA A 24 -5.05 -26.10 -14.38
C ALA A 24 -6.23 -26.18 -15.39
N ASP A 25 -7.15 -27.13 -15.23
CA ASP A 25 -8.38 -27.24 -16.02
C ASP A 25 -9.36 -26.06 -15.84
N SER A 26 -9.50 -25.53 -14.63
CA SER A 26 -10.37 -24.38 -14.35
C SER A 26 -9.80 -23.09 -14.89
N VAL A 27 -8.49 -22.89 -14.70
CA VAL A 27 -7.74 -21.77 -15.28
C VAL A 27 -7.86 -21.80 -16.81
N LEU A 28 -7.64 -22.97 -17.43
CA LEU A 28 -7.77 -23.14 -18.87
C LEU A 28 -9.20 -22.88 -19.37
N SER A 29 -10.22 -23.24 -18.59
CA SER A 29 -11.62 -22.96 -18.92
C SER A 29 -11.95 -21.47 -18.87
N GLU A 30 -11.36 -20.71 -17.95
CA GLU A 30 -11.60 -19.27 -17.83
C GLU A 30 -11.05 -18.49 -19.04
N ILE A 31 -9.86 -18.88 -19.51
CA ILE A 31 -9.24 -18.27 -20.71
C ILE A 31 -9.77 -18.85 -22.03
N ASN A 32 -10.56 -19.93 -22.00
CA ASN A 32 -10.98 -20.68 -23.18
C ASN A 32 -11.74 -19.81 -24.19
N ASP A 33 -12.70 -19.00 -23.71
CA ASP A 33 -13.53 -18.17 -24.58
C ASP A 33 -12.69 -17.12 -25.33
N ASP A 34 -11.72 -16.52 -24.64
CA ASP A 34 -10.77 -15.58 -25.22
C ASP A 34 -9.81 -16.24 -26.19
N LEU A 35 -9.34 -17.44 -25.85
CA LEU A 35 -8.41 -18.20 -26.68
C LEU A 35 -9.07 -18.67 -27.97
N LEU A 36 -10.35 -19.06 -27.93
CA LEU A 36 -11.14 -19.39 -29.11
C LEU A 36 -11.44 -18.17 -29.99
N TYR A 37 -11.63 -16.99 -29.38
CA TYR A 37 -11.98 -15.77 -30.10
C TYR A 37 -10.75 -15.07 -30.71
N HIS A 38 -9.62 -15.02 -30.00
CA HIS A 38 -8.43 -14.28 -30.40
C HIS A 38 -7.22 -15.14 -30.79
N GLY A 39 -7.17 -16.41 -30.40
CA GLY A 39 -6.11 -17.35 -30.76
C GLY A 39 -4.76 -17.14 -30.06
N ASP A 40 -4.65 -16.22 -29.10
CA ASP A 40 -3.39 -15.92 -28.40
C ASP A 40 -3.52 -16.21 -26.89
N LEU A 41 -2.83 -17.27 -26.45
CA LEU A 41 -2.75 -17.70 -25.06
C LEU A 41 -2.15 -16.61 -24.16
N ASN A 42 -1.11 -15.90 -24.62
CA ASN A 42 -0.42 -14.90 -23.81
C ASN A 42 -1.32 -13.67 -23.61
N ALA A 43 -2.06 -13.25 -24.64
CA ALA A 43 -3.06 -12.19 -24.52
C ALA A 43 -4.19 -12.57 -23.56
N ALA A 44 -4.68 -13.81 -23.62
CA ALA A 44 -5.72 -14.31 -22.71
C ALA A 44 -5.24 -14.35 -21.26
N LEU A 45 -4.04 -14.90 -20.99
CA LEU A 45 -3.43 -14.90 -19.66
C LEU A 45 -3.22 -13.47 -19.14
N ARG A 46 -2.70 -12.56 -19.97
CA ARG A 46 -2.53 -11.15 -19.57
C ARG A 46 -3.85 -10.47 -19.25
N ARG A 47 -4.92 -10.77 -20.00
CA ARG A 47 -6.25 -10.22 -19.69
C ARG A 47 -6.76 -10.76 -18.37
N MET A 48 -6.67 -12.07 -18.15
CA MET A 48 -7.04 -12.74 -16.91
C MET A 48 -6.30 -12.16 -15.70
N LEU A 49 -4.98 -11.98 -15.79
CA LEU A 49 -4.19 -11.31 -14.75
C LEU A 49 -4.69 -9.89 -14.48
N ASN A 50 -5.00 -9.14 -15.54
CA ASN A 50 -5.45 -7.75 -15.39
C ASN A 50 -6.87 -7.63 -14.80
N SER A 51 -7.80 -8.51 -15.18
CA SER A 51 -9.19 -8.47 -14.74
C SER A 51 -9.46 -9.23 -13.44
N GLY A 52 -8.56 -10.13 -13.06
CA GLY A 52 -8.83 -11.15 -12.07
C GLY A 52 -9.70 -12.26 -12.63
N PHE A 53 -9.96 -13.27 -11.80
CA PHE A 53 -10.72 -14.46 -12.16
C PHE A 53 -11.34 -15.10 -10.90
N SER A 54 -12.23 -16.07 -11.08
CA SER A 54 -12.79 -16.84 -9.97
C SER A 54 -12.12 -18.20 -9.88
N ASP A 55 -11.76 -18.62 -8.67
CA ASP A 55 -11.32 -19.98 -8.41
C ASP A 55 -12.53 -20.93 -8.26
N ARG A 56 -12.28 -22.24 -8.20
CA ARG A 56 -13.26 -23.32 -8.04
C ARG A 56 -14.18 -23.15 -6.84
N ASN A 57 -13.70 -22.52 -5.78
CA ASN A 57 -14.48 -22.25 -4.59
C ASN A 57 -15.47 -21.07 -4.78
N GLY A 58 -15.45 -20.42 -5.94
CA GLY A 58 -16.18 -19.18 -6.20
C GLY A 58 -15.54 -17.96 -5.53
N GLU A 59 -14.33 -18.11 -5.00
CA GLU A 59 -13.53 -17.01 -4.45
C GLU A 59 -12.95 -16.19 -5.59
N ARG A 60 -13.07 -14.86 -5.48
CA ARG A 60 -12.59 -13.93 -6.49
C ARG A 60 -11.11 -13.63 -6.24
N VAL A 61 -10.27 -14.02 -7.19
CA VAL A 61 -8.87 -13.60 -7.25
C VAL A 61 -8.83 -12.19 -7.85
N GLN A 62 -8.25 -11.25 -7.11
CA GLN A 62 -8.15 -9.86 -7.52
C GLN A 62 -7.16 -9.73 -8.68
N GLY A 63 -7.57 -9.00 -9.72
CA GLY A 63 -6.69 -8.72 -10.85
C GLY A 63 -5.68 -7.63 -10.53
N ILE A 64 -4.65 -7.50 -11.38
CA ILE A 64 -3.68 -6.39 -11.30
C ILE A 64 -4.40 -5.04 -11.26
N LYS A 65 -5.50 -4.84 -12.00
CA LYS A 65 -6.26 -3.58 -11.94
C LYS A 65 -6.83 -3.30 -10.55
N ASP A 66 -7.42 -4.31 -9.91
CA ASP A 66 -7.99 -4.17 -8.56
C ASP A 66 -6.89 -3.88 -7.54
N LEU A 67 -5.74 -4.56 -7.64
CA LEU A 67 -4.58 -4.34 -6.79
C LEU A 67 -3.99 -2.93 -6.99
N MET A 68 -3.92 -2.46 -8.23
CA MET A 68 -3.49 -1.10 -8.56
C MET A 68 -4.44 -0.03 -8.01
N GLU A 69 -5.73 -0.30 -7.99
CA GLU A 69 -6.71 0.58 -7.35
C GLU A 69 -6.52 0.60 -5.83
N LYS A 70 -6.34 -0.57 -5.20
CA LYS A 70 -6.00 -0.68 -3.77
C LYS A 70 -4.70 0.05 -3.43
N LEU A 71 -3.64 -0.08 -4.23
CA LEU A 71 -2.38 0.65 -4.05
C LEU A 71 -2.60 2.16 -4.04
N ARG A 72 -3.35 2.68 -5.01
CA ARG A 72 -3.67 4.11 -5.09
C ARG A 72 -4.49 4.58 -3.90
N GLN A 73 -5.43 3.76 -3.44
CA GLN A 73 -6.20 4.06 -2.24
C GLN A 73 -5.29 4.10 -1.00
N GLN A 74 -4.47 3.08 -0.80
CA GLN A 74 -3.53 2.98 0.33
C GLN A 74 -2.51 4.15 0.36
N ARG A 75 -2.03 4.58 -0.82
CA ARG A 75 -1.18 5.77 -0.93
C ARG A 75 -1.93 7.03 -0.51
N ARG A 76 -3.14 7.22 -1.04
CA ARG A 76 -3.96 8.40 -0.76
C ARG A 76 -4.32 8.50 0.71
N GLU A 77 -4.76 7.41 1.33
CA GLU A 77 -5.11 7.35 2.75
C GLU A 77 -3.94 7.80 3.64
N ARG A 78 -2.71 7.34 3.35
CA ARG A 78 -1.51 7.78 4.09
C ARG A 78 -1.22 9.27 3.92
N LEU A 79 -1.30 9.79 2.69
CA LEU A 79 -1.01 11.21 2.41
C LEU A 79 -2.08 12.16 2.95
N GLU A 80 -3.35 11.71 3.00
CA GLU A 80 -4.48 12.49 3.50
C GLU A 80 -4.62 12.44 5.03
N GLN A 81 -4.07 11.42 5.68
CA GLN A 81 -4.13 11.30 7.13
C GLN A 81 -3.12 12.22 7.81
N TYR A 82 -1.90 12.24 7.30
CA TYR A 82 -0.75 12.79 8.01
C TYR A 82 -0.24 14.13 7.47
N ASP A 83 0.39 14.89 8.35
CA ASP A 83 1.16 16.10 8.04
C ASP A 83 2.62 15.96 8.48
N LEU A 84 3.56 16.35 7.62
CA LEU A 84 5.00 16.31 7.90
C LEU A 84 5.48 17.51 8.74
N GLY A 85 4.66 18.57 8.89
CA GLY A 85 5.06 19.83 9.51
C GLY A 85 4.85 19.96 11.02
N GLY A 86 3.87 19.26 11.60
CA GLY A 86 3.38 19.66 12.92
C GLY A 86 4.26 19.35 14.15
N VAL A 87 5.32 18.54 14.05
CA VAL A 87 6.22 18.28 15.21
C VAL A 87 7.04 19.51 15.59
N TYR A 88 7.36 20.37 14.62
CA TYR A 88 8.08 21.61 14.90
C TYR A 88 7.20 22.61 15.64
N ASP A 89 5.90 22.59 15.38
CA ASP A 89 4.96 23.47 16.05
C ASP A 89 4.88 23.18 17.54
N ASP A 90 4.92 21.90 17.93
CA ASP A 90 4.95 21.47 19.32
C ASP A 90 6.22 21.92 20.05
N ILE A 91 7.40 21.70 19.45
CA ILE A 91 8.68 22.12 20.05
C ILE A 91 8.76 23.65 20.10
N ALA A 92 8.36 24.33 19.03
CA ALA A 92 8.32 25.79 18.99
C ALA A 92 7.33 26.35 20.02
N GLN A 93 6.24 25.64 20.33
CA GLN A 93 5.32 26.02 21.40
C GLN A 93 5.98 25.87 22.78
N GLN A 94 6.65 24.75 23.05
CA GLN A 94 7.34 24.54 24.33
C GLN A 94 8.47 25.56 24.56
N LEU A 95 9.23 25.93 23.51
CA LEU A 95 10.24 26.99 23.61
C LEU A 95 9.61 28.36 23.87
N ARG A 96 8.46 28.66 23.26
CA ARG A 96 7.70 29.87 23.57
C ARG A 96 7.25 29.89 25.03
N ASP A 97 6.82 28.76 25.57
CA ASP A 97 6.43 28.65 26.99
C ASP A 97 7.65 28.87 27.93
N VAL A 98 8.85 28.43 27.54
CA VAL A 98 10.11 28.73 28.25
C VAL A 98 10.38 30.24 28.24
N VAL A 99 10.31 30.88 27.07
CA VAL A 99 10.51 32.34 26.92
C VAL A 99 9.49 33.13 27.74
N ASP A 100 8.22 32.71 27.73
CA ASP A 100 7.16 33.35 28.49
C ASP A 100 7.37 33.19 30.02
N THR A 101 7.92 32.06 30.46
CA THR A 101 8.29 31.83 31.87
C THR A 101 9.42 32.77 32.30
N GLU A 102 10.43 32.95 31.45
CA GLU A 102 11.52 33.90 31.69
C GLU A 102 10.99 35.34 31.74
N ARG A 103 10.19 35.76 30.74
CA ARG A 103 9.57 37.09 30.70
C ARG A 103 8.77 37.39 31.97
N THR A 104 7.95 36.44 32.40
CA THR A 104 7.17 36.55 33.64
C THR A 104 8.07 36.73 34.86
N THR A 105 9.21 36.05 34.90
CA THR A 105 10.18 36.18 36.00
C THR A 105 10.85 37.55 35.99
N LEU A 106 11.24 38.07 34.82
CA LEU A 106 11.80 39.42 34.66
C LEU A 106 10.79 40.50 35.11
N ASP A 107 9.51 40.33 34.76
CA ASP A 107 8.42 41.22 35.18
C ASP A 107 8.26 41.25 36.70
N GLN A 108 8.29 40.09 37.35
CA GLN A 108 8.19 39.98 38.81
C GLN A 108 9.37 40.63 39.53
N LEU A 109 10.59 40.49 39.00
CA LEU A 109 11.79 41.09 39.58
C LEU A 109 11.82 42.61 39.42
N ASP A 110 11.44 43.13 38.26
CA ASP A 110 11.30 44.58 38.03
C ASP A 110 10.22 45.17 38.95
N GLN A 111 9.07 44.50 39.09
CA GLN A 111 8.01 44.91 40.00
C GLN A 111 8.48 44.90 41.47
N ALA A 112 9.18 43.85 41.92
CA ALA A 112 9.74 43.77 43.27
C ALA A 112 10.79 44.88 43.53
N ALA A 113 11.59 45.24 42.52
CA ALA A 113 12.52 46.36 42.61
C ALA A 113 11.78 47.69 42.79
N ARG A 114 10.70 47.91 42.04
CA ARG A 114 9.81 49.09 42.18
C ARG A 114 9.17 49.17 43.56
N ASP A 115 8.66 48.06 44.07
CA ASP A 115 8.01 48.02 45.38
C ASP A 115 8.97 48.19 46.56
N SER A 116 10.28 47.96 46.35
CA SER A 116 11.30 48.10 47.40
C SER A 116 11.55 49.54 47.88
N GLY A 117 11.12 50.55 47.10
CA GLY A 117 11.30 51.97 47.41
C GLY A 117 12.75 52.49 47.33
N ASP A 118 13.71 51.65 46.94
CA ASP A 118 15.14 52.00 46.77
C ASP A 118 15.40 52.45 45.33
N GLN A 119 15.58 53.77 45.12
CA GLN A 119 15.78 54.36 43.79
C GLN A 119 16.95 53.73 43.01
N ARG A 120 18.07 53.42 43.68
CA ARG A 120 19.22 52.84 42.98
C ARG A 120 18.93 51.42 42.51
N ARG A 121 18.18 50.66 43.30
CA ARG A 121 17.78 49.29 42.94
C ARG A 121 16.79 49.29 41.78
N GLN A 122 15.87 50.25 41.77
CA GLN A 122 14.91 50.43 40.68
C GLN A 122 15.60 50.71 39.35
N GLU A 123 16.55 51.65 39.33
CA GLU A 123 17.30 51.99 38.10
C GLU A 123 18.13 50.80 37.61
N VAL A 124 19.00 50.25 38.45
CA VAL A 124 19.93 49.18 38.02
C VAL A 124 19.20 47.89 37.62
N THR A 125 18.18 47.49 38.40
CA THR A 125 17.42 46.27 38.09
C THR A 125 16.52 46.52 36.88
N GLY A 126 15.87 47.68 36.81
CA GLY A 126 15.00 48.04 35.69
C GLY A 126 15.74 48.04 34.36
N ASP A 127 16.92 48.68 34.29
CA ASP A 127 17.75 48.71 33.08
C ASP A 127 18.19 47.30 32.66
N ALA A 128 18.68 46.50 33.62
CA ALA A 128 19.14 45.13 33.35
C ALA A 128 18.01 44.17 32.92
N MET A 129 16.79 44.35 33.44
CA MET A 129 15.62 43.55 33.04
C MET A 129 15.04 44.04 31.70
N ALA A 130 15.22 45.32 31.36
CA ALA A 130 14.79 45.87 30.07
C ALA A 130 15.69 45.38 28.92
N GLU A 131 17.01 45.36 29.13
CA GLU A 131 17.98 44.81 28.19
C GLU A 131 17.68 43.35 27.85
N ARG A 132 17.52 42.50 28.88
CA ARG A 132 17.14 41.08 28.72
C ARG A 132 15.81 40.89 28.00
N ARG A 133 14.81 41.74 28.26
CA ARG A 133 13.53 41.68 27.53
C ARG A 133 13.71 42.00 26.05
N MET A 134 14.55 42.97 25.73
CA MET A 134 14.85 43.33 24.36
C MET A 134 15.53 42.18 23.61
N GLU A 135 16.45 41.45 24.26
CA GLU A 135 17.04 40.23 23.69
C GLU A 135 15.97 39.17 23.40
N LEU A 136 15.06 38.92 24.36
CA LEU A 136 13.96 37.97 24.18
C LEU A 136 12.92 38.39 23.14
N ASP A 137 12.80 39.69 22.83
CA ASP A 137 11.92 40.22 21.77
C ASP A 137 12.57 40.17 20.39
N LEU A 138 13.90 40.11 20.33
CA LEU A 138 14.68 39.99 19.10
C LEU A 138 14.94 38.55 18.68
N LEU A 139 14.42 37.57 19.43
CA LEU A 139 14.54 36.16 19.08
C LEU A 139 13.98 35.89 17.67
N PRO A 140 14.72 35.15 16.82
CA PRO A 140 14.21 34.74 15.52
C PRO A 140 12.93 33.91 15.64
N PRO A 141 11.99 33.99 14.70
CA PRO A 141 10.75 33.20 14.74
C PRO A 141 10.96 31.72 14.37
N ASP A 142 12.14 31.35 13.86
CA ASP A 142 12.49 29.98 13.49
C ASP A 142 13.06 29.18 14.66
N LEU A 143 12.81 27.88 14.66
CA LEU A 143 13.20 26.97 15.74
C LEU A 143 14.72 26.97 15.99
N ASN A 144 15.51 26.92 14.93
CA ASN A 144 16.97 26.89 15.01
C ASN A 144 17.53 28.16 15.64
N GLY A 145 17.07 29.33 15.17
CA GLY A 145 17.43 30.62 15.73
C GLY A 145 17.05 30.75 17.21
N MET A 146 15.85 30.34 17.59
CA MET A 146 15.43 30.35 19.00
C MET A 146 16.35 29.49 19.87
N VAL A 147 16.64 28.25 19.47
CA VAL A 147 17.51 27.35 20.24
C VAL A 147 18.91 27.94 20.41
N LYS A 148 19.50 28.47 19.33
CA LYS A 148 20.84 29.05 19.37
C LYS A 148 20.93 30.25 20.31
N GLU A 149 20.04 31.22 20.15
CA GLU A 149 20.03 32.43 20.99
C GLU A 149 19.74 32.07 22.46
N LEU A 150 18.79 31.16 22.73
CA LEU A 150 18.49 30.71 24.09
C LEU A 150 19.62 29.89 24.72
N GLN A 151 20.45 29.21 23.93
CA GLN A 151 21.61 28.48 24.44
C GLN A 151 22.73 29.43 24.90
N GLU A 152 22.86 30.59 24.26
CA GLU A 152 23.80 31.64 24.63
C GLU A 152 23.23 32.60 25.70
N TYR A 153 21.92 32.53 25.96
CA TYR A 153 21.19 33.38 26.89
C TYR A 153 21.44 33.06 28.38
N ASP A 154 21.64 34.09 29.20
CA ASP A 154 21.83 33.98 30.64
C ASP A 154 20.49 34.11 31.39
N PHE A 155 19.80 32.97 31.54
CA PHE A 155 18.50 32.86 32.21
C PHE A 155 18.53 33.38 33.65
N VAL A 156 17.56 34.25 33.99
CA VAL A 156 17.33 34.69 35.36
C VAL A 156 16.42 33.71 36.10
N SER A 157 15.47 33.08 35.40
CA SER A 157 14.58 32.07 35.96
C SER A 157 15.24 30.69 35.99
N PRO A 158 15.42 30.09 37.19
CA PRO A 158 15.87 28.70 37.29
C PRO A 158 14.89 27.73 36.63
N GLU A 159 13.59 28.03 36.70
CA GLU A 159 12.53 27.19 36.11
C GLU A 159 12.57 27.23 34.58
N ALA A 160 12.72 28.41 33.97
CA ALA A 160 12.82 28.51 32.51
C ALA A 160 14.07 27.78 32.00
N ARG A 161 15.20 27.92 32.71
CA ARG A 161 16.44 27.22 32.40
C ARG A 161 16.30 25.70 32.48
N GLU A 162 15.73 25.19 33.57
CA GLU A 162 15.53 23.75 33.76
C GLU A 162 14.64 23.17 32.65
N ARG A 163 13.53 23.83 32.33
CA ARG A 163 12.66 23.41 31.23
C ARG A 163 13.34 23.45 29.85
N PHE A 164 14.19 24.45 29.60
CA PHE A 164 14.96 24.52 28.37
C PHE A 164 15.97 23.38 28.28
N GLU A 165 16.72 23.12 29.35
CA GLU A 165 17.70 22.03 29.43
C GLU A 165 17.01 20.66 29.28
N GLU A 166 15.88 20.43 29.96
CA GLU A 166 15.05 19.22 29.82
C GLU A 166 14.56 19.02 28.39
N LEU A 167 14.06 20.08 27.74
CA LEU A 167 13.58 20.03 26.36
C LEU A 167 14.70 19.66 25.38
N LEU A 168 15.90 20.25 25.56
CA LEU A 168 17.06 19.92 24.73
C LEU A 168 17.51 18.47 24.94
N ASP A 169 17.53 17.99 26.18
CA ASP A 169 17.90 16.62 26.48
C ASP A 169 16.87 15.63 25.95
N GLU A 170 15.58 15.91 26.07
CA GLU A 170 14.51 15.10 25.48
C GLU A 170 14.63 15.05 23.96
N LEU A 171 14.84 16.20 23.29
CA LEU A 171 15.04 16.27 21.85
C LEU A 171 16.25 15.45 21.40
N ARG A 172 17.39 15.58 22.09
CA ARG A 172 18.61 14.80 21.83
C ARG A 172 18.36 13.30 21.99
N GLN A 173 17.73 12.90 23.09
CA GLN A 173 17.41 11.49 23.35
C GLN A 173 16.45 10.93 22.31
N GLN A 174 15.38 11.65 21.98
CA GLN A 174 14.38 11.23 21.01
C GLN A 174 14.94 11.13 19.59
N LEU A 175 15.79 12.07 19.16
CA LEU A 175 16.45 12.03 17.86
C LEU A 175 17.45 10.88 17.79
N ALA A 176 18.28 10.72 18.83
CA ALA A 176 19.28 9.66 18.86
C ALA A 176 18.62 8.27 18.93
N GLN A 177 17.75 8.01 19.90
CA GLN A 177 17.06 6.72 20.08
C GLN A 177 16.35 6.27 18.78
N ARG A 178 15.71 7.21 18.07
CA ARG A 178 14.94 6.89 16.87
C ARG A 178 15.80 6.72 15.62
N TRP A 179 16.87 7.50 15.45
CA TRP A 179 17.85 7.30 14.37
C TRP A 179 18.56 5.94 14.51
N PHE A 180 18.94 5.57 15.73
CA PHE A 180 19.56 4.28 16.03
C PHE A 180 18.60 3.11 15.87
N ASN A 181 17.33 3.21 16.30
CA ASN A 181 16.34 2.15 16.07
C ASN A 181 16.10 1.86 14.58
N GLN A 182 16.30 2.84 13.69
CA GLN A 182 16.19 2.65 12.24
C GLN A 182 17.51 2.16 11.61
N MET A 183 18.69 2.54 12.14
CA MET A 183 19.99 2.08 11.63
C MET A 183 20.40 0.72 12.17
N ALA A 184 20.39 0.52 13.48
CA ALA A 184 20.89 -0.69 14.11
C ALA A 184 19.72 -1.54 14.61
N GLY A 185 19.52 -2.69 13.98
CA GLY A 185 18.78 -3.77 14.61
C GLY A 185 19.46 -4.11 15.94
N ALA A 186 18.80 -3.77 17.05
CA ALA A 186 19.19 -4.17 18.41
C ALA A 186 20.57 -3.68 18.91
N MET A 187 20.81 -2.37 18.96
CA MET A 187 21.68 -1.80 20.01
C MET A 187 21.24 -0.40 20.41
N SER A 188 21.24 -0.14 21.72
CA SER A 188 20.44 0.93 22.36
C SER A 188 21.27 2.03 23.03
N ASP A 189 22.58 2.14 22.76
CA ASP A 189 23.42 3.13 23.44
C ASP A 189 24.03 4.17 22.50
N VAL A 190 23.69 5.43 22.78
CA VAL A 190 24.26 6.64 22.18
C VAL A 190 25.58 6.94 22.88
N SER A 191 26.59 6.10 22.69
CA SER A 191 27.94 6.37 23.23
C SER A 191 28.84 7.04 22.17
N PRO A 192 29.83 7.84 22.58
CA PRO A 192 30.87 8.35 21.68
C PRO A 192 31.56 7.23 20.87
N GLU A 193 31.57 6.01 21.41
CA GLU A 193 32.13 4.83 20.75
C GLU A 193 31.23 4.34 19.61
N ALA A 194 29.90 4.40 19.78
CA ALA A 194 28.95 4.08 18.71
C ALA A 194 29.09 5.06 17.53
N MET A 195 29.29 6.35 17.82
CA MET A 195 29.53 7.36 16.77
C MET A 195 30.84 7.11 16.02
N ALA A 196 31.92 6.78 16.73
CA ALA A 196 33.18 6.41 16.10
C ALA A 196 33.02 5.17 15.21
N ARG A 197 32.29 4.15 15.68
CA ARG A 197 32.01 2.93 14.90
C ARG A 197 31.24 3.22 13.61
N THR A 198 30.25 4.12 13.65
CA THR A 198 29.49 4.51 12.45
C THR A 198 30.38 5.22 11.42
N LYS A 199 31.29 6.09 11.86
CA LYS A 199 32.26 6.73 10.96
C LYS A 199 33.18 5.71 10.33
N ASP A 200 33.74 4.80 11.12
CA ASP A 200 34.62 3.76 10.59
C ASP A 200 33.89 2.92 9.54
N MET A 201 32.62 2.58 9.79
CA MET A 201 31.76 1.89 8.82
C MET A 201 31.55 2.71 7.54
N LEU A 202 31.21 4.00 7.63
CA LEU A 202 30.98 4.85 6.45
C LEU A 202 32.26 5.07 5.64
N ALA A 203 33.39 5.26 6.31
CA ALA A 203 34.70 5.35 5.67
C ALA A 203 35.05 4.05 4.93
N GLU A 204 34.85 2.89 5.56
CA GLU A 204 35.12 1.58 4.94
C GLU A 204 34.17 1.31 3.75
N LEU A 205 32.90 1.67 3.88
CA LEU A 205 31.92 1.56 2.79
C LEU A 205 32.29 2.44 1.60
N ASN A 206 32.71 3.69 1.83
CA ASN A 206 33.21 4.58 0.78
C ASN A 206 34.47 4.00 0.12
N GLN A 207 35.39 3.41 0.89
CA GLN A 207 36.55 2.72 0.35
C GLN A 207 36.15 1.54 -0.55
N MET A 208 35.17 0.73 -0.14
CA MET A 208 34.66 -0.37 -0.96
C MET A 208 34.02 0.11 -2.27
N LEU A 209 33.29 1.24 -2.23
CA LEU A 209 32.72 1.88 -3.41
C LEU A 209 33.81 2.38 -4.37
N GLU A 210 34.87 2.99 -3.83
CA GLU A 210 36.04 3.42 -4.62
C GLU A 210 36.79 2.23 -5.24
N ASP A 211 36.99 1.16 -4.47
CA ASP A 211 37.65 -0.06 -4.93
C ASP A 211 36.86 -0.68 -6.09
N ARG A 212 35.53 -0.78 -5.94
CA ARG A 212 34.62 -1.21 -7.00
C ARG A 212 34.69 -0.31 -8.23
N ALA A 213 34.65 1.01 -8.05
CA ALA A 213 34.76 1.97 -9.16
C ALA A 213 36.11 1.86 -9.89
N ALA A 214 37.18 1.49 -9.16
CA ALA A 214 38.50 1.21 -9.70
C ALA A 214 38.64 -0.20 -10.31
N GLY A 215 37.59 -1.03 -10.28
CA GLY A 215 37.61 -2.42 -10.76
C GLY A 215 38.38 -3.39 -9.86
N ARG A 216 38.61 -3.03 -8.59
CA ARG A 216 39.15 -3.91 -7.54
C ARG A 216 37.99 -4.60 -6.82
N GLU A 217 38.27 -5.80 -6.29
CA GLU A 217 37.27 -6.58 -5.54
C GLU A 217 37.25 -6.09 -4.08
N PRO A 218 36.12 -5.53 -3.61
CA PRO A 218 35.98 -5.04 -2.24
C PRO A 218 35.80 -6.20 -1.24
N ASP A 219 36.30 -6.02 -0.01
CA ASP A 219 36.19 -7.00 1.08
C ASP A 219 34.84 -6.93 1.79
N PHE A 220 33.78 -7.40 1.10
CA PHE A 220 32.43 -7.42 1.65
C PHE A 220 32.28 -8.36 2.86
N ASP A 221 32.91 -9.53 2.81
CA ASP A 221 32.82 -10.52 3.90
C ASP A 221 33.42 -9.97 5.20
N GLY A 222 34.59 -9.33 5.11
CA GLY A 222 35.23 -8.67 6.26
C GLY A 222 34.41 -7.49 6.79
N PHE A 223 33.78 -6.71 5.90
CA PHE A 223 32.89 -5.62 6.30
C PHE A 223 31.69 -6.16 7.09
N MET A 224 31.04 -7.22 6.61
CA MET A 224 29.89 -7.83 7.29
C MET A 224 30.27 -8.49 8.62
N GLU A 225 31.49 -9.03 8.75
CA GLU A 225 31.98 -9.54 10.05
C GLU A 225 32.11 -8.43 11.10
N ARG A 226 32.46 -7.21 10.70
CA ARG A 226 32.64 -6.04 11.59
C ARG A 226 31.36 -5.28 11.88
N TYR A 227 30.48 -5.16 10.89
CA TYR A 227 29.37 -4.21 10.88
C TYR A 227 28.00 -4.84 10.53
N GLY A 228 27.92 -6.16 10.31
CA GLY A 228 26.70 -6.83 9.88
C GLY A 228 25.53 -6.72 10.87
N ASP A 229 25.81 -6.47 12.16
CA ASP A 229 24.80 -6.18 13.18
C ASP A 229 24.01 -4.89 12.92
N MET A 230 24.58 -3.95 12.15
CA MET A 230 23.90 -2.71 11.75
C MET A 230 23.00 -2.88 10.51
N PHE A 231 22.90 -4.08 9.92
CA PHE A 231 22.12 -4.30 8.71
C PHE A 231 21.07 -5.41 8.93
N PRO A 232 19.84 -5.07 9.36
CA PRO A 232 18.80 -6.07 9.65
C PRO A 232 18.32 -6.81 8.40
N GLU A 233 18.50 -6.22 7.21
CA GLU A 233 18.16 -6.82 5.92
C GLU A 233 19.09 -7.99 5.54
N ASN A 234 20.20 -8.16 6.26
CA ASN A 234 21.18 -9.22 6.08
C ASN A 234 21.56 -9.46 4.59
N PRO A 235 22.15 -8.43 3.94
CA PRO A 235 22.47 -8.48 2.51
C PRO A 235 23.48 -9.60 2.22
N GLN A 236 23.29 -10.31 1.10
CA GLN A 236 24.17 -11.42 0.72
C GLN A 236 25.41 -10.97 -0.04
N ASN A 237 25.38 -9.76 -0.60
CA ASN A 237 26.46 -9.20 -1.39
C ASN A 237 26.47 -7.67 -1.30
N LEU A 238 27.56 -7.06 -1.78
CA LEU A 238 27.72 -5.61 -1.77
C LEU A 238 26.62 -4.90 -2.58
N ASP A 239 26.11 -5.50 -3.66
CA ASP A 239 25.05 -4.88 -4.47
C ASP A 239 23.74 -4.73 -3.69
N GLU A 240 23.31 -5.79 -3.02
CA GLU A 240 22.13 -5.78 -2.15
C GLU A 240 22.29 -4.79 -0.99
N LEU A 241 23.47 -4.73 -0.38
CA LEU A 241 23.76 -3.76 0.68
C LEU A 241 23.62 -2.32 0.16
N LEU A 242 24.25 -2.02 -0.97
CA LEU A 242 24.23 -0.67 -1.54
C LEU A 242 22.84 -0.28 -2.04
N GLU A 243 22.08 -1.24 -2.57
CA GLU A 243 20.69 -1.01 -2.98
C GLU A 243 19.81 -0.67 -1.78
N ALA A 244 19.91 -1.41 -0.68
CA ALA A 244 19.20 -1.12 0.58
C ALA A 244 19.53 0.28 1.10
N MET A 245 20.83 0.63 1.12
CA MET A 245 21.30 1.95 1.54
C MET A 245 20.80 3.06 0.61
N ALA A 246 20.85 2.86 -0.71
CA ALA A 246 20.35 3.82 -1.69
C ALA A 246 18.85 4.05 -1.51
N ARG A 247 18.06 3.00 -1.32
CA ARG A 247 16.61 3.11 -1.08
C ARG A 247 16.31 3.93 0.17
N ARG A 248 17.02 3.67 1.26
CA ARG A 248 16.87 4.39 2.53
C ARG A 248 17.24 5.88 2.40
N MET A 249 18.38 6.17 1.76
CA MET A 249 18.83 7.55 1.54
C MET A 249 17.88 8.29 0.59
N ALA A 250 17.39 7.63 -0.46
CA ALA A 250 16.39 8.20 -1.36
C ALA A 250 15.06 8.49 -0.66
N ALA A 251 14.63 7.63 0.28
CA ALA A 251 13.45 7.89 1.11
C ALA A 251 13.62 9.12 2.01
N MET A 252 14.79 9.28 2.63
CA MET A 252 15.13 10.48 3.41
C MET A 252 15.17 11.73 2.52
N GLN A 253 15.78 11.65 1.34
CA GLN A 253 15.79 12.78 0.40
C GLN A 253 14.38 13.13 -0.06
N ALA A 254 13.54 12.13 -0.34
CA ALA A 254 12.15 12.34 -0.73
C ALA A 254 11.35 13.03 0.38
N MET A 255 11.64 12.71 1.64
CA MET A 255 11.05 13.36 2.81
C MET A 255 11.44 14.85 2.86
N LEU A 256 12.73 15.17 2.72
CA LEU A 256 13.21 16.55 2.65
C LEU A 256 12.61 17.30 1.45
N ASN A 257 12.46 16.62 0.30
CA ASN A 257 11.83 17.17 -0.89
C ASN A 257 10.33 17.46 -0.70
N SER A 258 9.63 16.65 0.11
CA SER A 258 8.22 16.87 0.46
C SER A 258 7.97 17.96 1.50
N MET A 259 9.00 18.41 2.22
CA MET A 259 8.91 19.55 3.14
C MET A 259 9.02 20.89 2.40
N THR A 260 8.54 21.96 3.03
CA THR A 260 8.73 23.31 2.48
C THR A 260 10.22 23.73 2.49
N PRO A 261 10.64 24.65 1.60
CA PRO A 261 12.01 25.16 1.61
C PRO A 261 12.45 25.71 2.97
N GLU A 262 11.55 26.35 3.70
CA GLU A 262 11.82 26.92 5.03
C GLU A 262 12.05 25.83 6.07
N GLN A 263 11.21 24.78 6.10
CA GLN A 263 11.36 23.65 7.02
C GLN A 263 12.67 22.89 6.77
N ARG A 264 13.04 22.71 5.51
CA ARG A 264 14.31 22.07 5.13
C ARG A 264 15.52 22.86 5.62
N ALA A 265 15.53 24.17 5.42
CA ALA A 265 16.62 25.03 5.88
C ALA A 265 16.76 25.01 7.41
N GLN A 266 15.65 24.95 8.14
CA GLN A 266 15.66 24.83 9.59
C GLN A 266 16.23 23.48 10.06
N LEU A 267 15.86 22.38 9.40
CA LEU A 267 16.41 21.06 9.66
C LEU A 267 17.91 20.98 9.42
N GLU A 268 18.37 21.53 8.29
CA GLU A 268 19.79 21.59 7.95
C GLU A 268 20.58 22.36 9.01
N GLY A 269 20.05 23.48 9.51
CA GLY A 269 20.67 24.26 10.58
C GLY A 269 20.77 23.51 11.91
N LEU A 270 19.70 22.82 12.31
CA LEU A 270 19.69 22.02 13.54
C LEU A 270 20.63 20.82 13.46
N ALA A 271 20.61 20.11 12.33
CA ALA A 271 21.54 19.00 12.07
C ALA A 271 22.98 19.50 12.10
N GLU A 272 23.24 20.72 11.58
CA GLU A 272 24.56 21.32 11.61
C GLU A 272 25.05 21.59 13.04
N GLN A 273 24.17 22.10 13.90
CA GLN A 273 24.52 22.39 15.30
C GLN A 273 24.66 21.12 16.15
N LEU A 274 23.86 20.08 15.90
CA LEU A 274 23.89 18.86 16.69
C LEU A 274 25.00 17.89 16.28
N LEU A 275 25.35 17.84 14.98
CA LEU A 275 26.31 16.85 14.50
C LEU A 275 27.77 17.27 14.66
N GLU A 276 28.11 18.54 14.91
CA GLU A 276 29.45 19.18 15.14
C GLU A 276 30.71 18.57 14.47
N ASP A 277 30.54 17.68 13.50
CA ASP A 277 31.57 16.77 13.02
C ASP A 277 31.64 16.81 11.51
N MET A 278 32.62 17.59 11.04
CA MET A 278 32.86 17.82 9.62
C MET A 278 33.22 16.55 8.86
N ASP A 279 33.86 15.58 9.52
CA ASP A 279 34.30 14.33 8.90
C ASP A 279 33.11 13.44 8.57
N LEU A 280 32.18 13.28 9.53
CA LEU A 280 30.96 12.49 9.29
C LEU A 280 30.13 13.04 8.14
N ARG A 281 29.96 14.38 8.05
CA ARG A 281 29.22 15.01 6.95
C ARG A 281 29.87 14.74 5.61
N TRP A 282 31.19 14.89 5.53
CA TRP A 282 31.93 14.62 4.30
C TRP A 282 31.77 13.16 3.84
N GLN A 283 31.84 12.20 4.77
CA GLN A 283 31.64 10.78 4.46
C GLN A 283 30.22 10.49 3.96
N MET A 284 29.20 11.13 4.55
CA MET A 284 27.80 11.00 4.13
C MET A 284 27.56 11.61 2.75
N ASP A 285 28.14 12.79 2.47
CA ASP A 285 28.04 13.45 1.16
C ASP A 285 28.69 12.63 0.05
N GLN A 286 29.88 12.07 0.31
CA GLN A 286 30.56 11.16 -0.62
C GLN A 286 29.72 9.91 -0.90
N LEU A 287 29.19 9.29 0.16
CA LEU A 287 28.35 8.11 0.02
C LEU A 287 27.09 8.40 -0.79
N SER A 288 26.39 9.50 -0.47
CA SER A 288 25.19 9.94 -1.17
C SER A 288 25.46 10.15 -2.67
N ALA A 289 26.56 10.83 -3.02
CA ALA A 289 26.94 11.05 -4.42
C ALA A 289 27.23 9.74 -5.15
N ASN A 290 27.97 8.82 -4.52
CA ASN A 290 28.30 7.51 -5.09
C ASN A 290 27.03 6.66 -5.30
N LEU A 291 26.13 6.63 -4.33
CA LEU A 291 24.86 5.89 -4.42
C LEU A 291 23.93 6.48 -5.48
N GLN A 292 23.84 7.81 -5.60
CA GLN A 292 23.07 8.48 -6.66
C GLN A 292 23.57 8.11 -8.05
N GLN A 293 24.89 8.02 -8.22
CA GLN A 293 25.50 7.62 -9.49
C GLN A 293 25.30 6.12 -9.80
N ALA A 294 25.42 5.25 -8.79
CA ALA A 294 25.27 3.81 -8.97
C ALA A 294 23.80 3.37 -9.13
N PHE A 295 22.88 4.03 -8.43
CA PHE A 295 21.44 3.70 -8.39
C PHE A 295 20.59 4.93 -8.73
N PRO A 296 20.63 5.44 -9.98
CA PRO A 296 19.85 6.61 -10.38
C PRO A 296 18.34 6.37 -10.25
N ASP A 297 17.90 5.11 -10.38
CA ASP A 297 16.50 4.70 -10.35
C ASP A 297 15.94 4.48 -8.94
N ALA A 298 16.72 4.70 -7.88
CA ALA A 298 16.26 4.58 -6.48
C ALA A 298 15.22 5.64 -6.07
N GLY A 299 14.90 6.58 -6.96
CA GLY A 299 13.84 7.56 -6.77
C GLY A 299 14.25 8.76 -5.92
N TRP A 300 15.48 9.27 -6.10
CA TRP A 300 16.04 10.44 -5.42
C TRP A 300 15.23 11.73 -5.59
N ASN A 301 14.55 11.86 -6.72
CA ASN A 301 13.74 13.03 -7.06
C ASN A 301 12.26 12.88 -6.65
N ARG A 302 11.94 11.86 -5.84
CA ARG A 302 10.57 11.69 -5.35
C ARG A 302 10.20 12.84 -4.42
N GLN A 303 8.94 13.24 -4.52
CA GLN A 303 8.28 14.21 -3.67
C GLN A 303 6.86 13.72 -3.45
N PHE A 304 6.38 13.87 -2.23
CA PHE A 304 5.01 13.55 -1.85
C PHE A 304 4.32 14.80 -1.32
N ASP A 305 3.07 14.96 -1.69
CA ASP A 305 2.24 16.06 -1.22
C ASP A 305 1.38 15.55 -0.06
N PHE A 306 1.76 15.90 1.16
CA PHE A 306 0.98 15.61 2.36
C PHE A 306 -0.10 16.68 2.54
N SER A 307 -1.30 16.25 2.90
CA SER A 307 -2.44 17.15 3.10
C SER A 307 -3.25 16.84 4.35
N GLY A 308 -2.71 15.98 5.23
CA GLY A 308 -3.37 15.59 6.45
C GLY A 308 -3.30 16.63 7.56
N GLN A 309 -3.79 16.23 8.72
CA GLN A 309 -3.84 17.06 9.93
C GLN A 309 -3.13 16.39 11.11
N ASP A 310 -2.88 15.08 11.05
CA ASP A 310 -2.20 14.34 12.10
C ASP A 310 -0.69 14.61 11.98
N PRO A 311 -0.06 15.34 12.92
CA PRO A 311 1.35 15.65 12.85
C PRO A 311 2.20 14.38 12.98
N LEU A 312 3.16 14.19 12.09
CA LEU A 312 4.08 13.05 12.12
C LEU A 312 5.40 13.40 12.79
N GLY A 313 5.76 12.60 13.80
CA GLY A 313 7.13 12.45 14.29
C GLY A 313 8.14 12.26 13.14
N PHE A 314 9.36 12.78 13.26
CA PHE A 314 10.40 12.56 12.23
C PHE A 314 10.61 11.07 11.88
N ALA A 315 10.55 10.18 12.87
CA ALA A 315 10.68 8.74 12.66
C ALA A 315 9.43 8.11 12.03
N ASP A 316 8.24 8.51 12.48
CA ASP A 316 6.99 8.04 11.90
C ASP A 316 6.89 8.50 10.44
N ALA A 317 7.33 9.73 10.14
CA ALA A 317 7.48 10.24 8.80
C ALA A 317 8.45 9.39 7.96
N ALA A 318 9.64 9.05 8.48
CA ALA A 318 10.57 8.17 7.76
C ALA A 318 9.96 6.78 7.47
N GLN A 319 9.21 6.20 8.42
CA GLN A 319 8.51 4.94 8.21
C GLN A 319 7.43 5.06 7.12
N ILE A 320 6.58 6.08 7.20
CA ILE A 320 5.53 6.34 6.20
C ILE A 320 6.16 6.54 4.82
N MET A 321 7.29 7.23 4.74
CA MET A 321 8.03 7.44 3.49
C MET A 321 8.58 6.13 2.91
N ASN A 322 9.09 5.23 3.75
CA ASN A 322 9.49 3.89 3.32
C ASN A 322 8.28 3.10 2.80
N GLU A 323 7.14 3.13 3.52
CA GLU A 323 5.91 2.47 3.08
C GLU A 323 5.39 3.03 1.74
N LEU A 324 5.39 4.35 1.56
CA LEU A 324 5.04 4.99 0.30
C LEU A 324 5.99 4.58 -0.83
N GLY A 325 7.28 4.47 -0.53
CA GLY A 325 8.27 3.98 -1.47
C GLY A 325 8.03 2.53 -1.90
N ASP A 326 7.64 1.67 -0.96
CA ASP A 326 7.34 0.28 -1.26
C ASP A 326 6.02 0.12 -2.02
N LEU A 327 5.03 0.98 -1.76
CA LEU A 327 3.81 1.06 -2.58
C LEU A 327 4.15 1.44 -4.03
N ASP A 328 5.05 2.39 -4.26
CA ASP A 328 5.53 2.76 -5.60
C ASP A 328 6.27 1.61 -6.29
N GLN A 329 7.16 0.93 -5.57
CA GLN A 329 7.90 -0.20 -6.11
C GLN A 329 6.96 -1.33 -6.51
N LEU A 330 6.01 -1.68 -5.64
CA LEU A 330 5.00 -2.68 -5.94
C LEU A 330 4.13 -2.24 -7.13
N GLU A 331 3.74 -0.95 -7.20
CA GLU A 331 3.03 -0.40 -8.36
C GLU A 331 3.82 -0.60 -9.66
N GLN A 332 5.12 -0.31 -9.65
CA GLN A 332 5.98 -0.45 -10.83
C GLN A 332 6.16 -1.91 -11.24
N LEU A 333 6.33 -2.82 -10.29
CA LEU A 333 6.39 -4.27 -10.54
C LEU A 333 5.08 -4.76 -11.17
N LEU A 334 3.92 -4.38 -10.61
CA LEU A 334 2.62 -4.78 -11.15
C LEU A 334 2.34 -4.18 -12.53
N ARG A 335 2.80 -2.95 -12.82
CA ARG A 335 2.73 -2.36 -14.17
C ARG A 335 3.63 -3.09 -15.17
N GLY A 336 4.81 -3.53 -14.73
CA GLY A 336 5.81 -4.24 -15.54
C GLY A 336 5.50 -5.72 -15.73
N ALA A 337 4.71 -6.32 -14.83
CA ALA A 337 4.33 -7.73 -14.84
C ALA A 337 3.34 -8.05 -15.97
N ALA A 338 3.86 -8.14 -17.18
CA ALA A 338 3.08 -8.45 -18.36
C ALA A 338 2.68 -9.94 -18.46
N ASN A 339 3.34 -10.80 -17.68
CA ASN A 339 3.22 -12.26 -17.68
C ASN A 339 3.23 -12.81 -16.23
N PRO A 340 2.59 -13.97 -15.96
CA PRO A 340 2.51 -14.53 -14.61
C PRO A 340 3.87 -14.80 -13.95
N GLY A 341 4.87 -15.22 -14.73
CA GLY A 341 6.22 -15.52 -14.21
C GLY A 341 6.95 -14.32 -13.61
N ALA A 342 6.65 -13.09 -14.05
CA ALA A 342 7.23 -11.88 -13.47
C ALA A 342 6.65 -11.57 -12.08
N LEU A 343 5.45 -12.11 -11.76
CA LEU A 343 4.84 -11.94 -10.44
C LEU A 343 5.49 -12.85 -9.38
N ALA A 344 6.27 -13.86 -9.79
CA ALA A 344 6.99 -14.72 -8.86
C ALA A 344 8.14 -14.02 -8.14
N GLU A 345 8.61 -12.88 -8.65
CA GLU A 345 9.64 -12.04 -8.04
C GLU A 345 9.08 -11.07 -6.99
N VAL A 346 7.75 -11.00 -6.84
CA VAL A 346 7.11 -10.09 -5.89
C VAL A 346 7.22 -10.65 -4.47
N ASP A 347 7.66 -9.81 -3.52
CA ASP A 347 7.62 -10.11 -2.10
C ASP A 347 6.17 -10.15 -1.58
N LEU A 348 5.66 -11.36 -1.36
CA LEU A 348 4.30 -11.60 -0.88
C LEU A 348 4.10 -11.16 0.58
N ASP A 349 5.14 -11.21 1.40
CA ASP A 349 5.05 -10.78 2.80
C ASP A 349 4.95 -9.26 2.88
N ARG A 350 5.72 -8.54 2.05
CA ARG A 350 5.58 -7.09 1.94
C ARG A 350 4.23 -6.69 1.34
N ALA A 351 3.77 -7.37 0.29
CA ALA A 351 2.44 -7.14 -0.27
C ALA A 351 1.33 -7.36 0.77
N ARG A 352 1.48 -8.35 1.66
CA ARG A 352 0.53 -8.62 2.75
C ARG A 352 0.47 -7.48 3.76
N GLN A 353 1.61 -6.90 4.10
CA GLN A 353 1.69 -5.76 5.03
C GLN A 353 1.08 -4.50 4.42
N LEU A 354 1.30 -4.25 3.13
CA LEU A 354 0.89 -3.00 2.46
C LEU A 354 -0.57 -3.03 1.97
N LEU A 355 -1.03 -4.16 1.44
CA LEU A 355 -2.33 -4.31 0.78
C LEU A 355 -3.31 -5.25 1.50
N GLY A 356 -2.84 -5.95 2.53
CA GLY A 356 -3.60 -6.94 3.29
C GLY A 356 -3.50 -8.37 2.76
N ALA A 357 -4.02 -9.32 3.55
CA ALA A 357 -3.92 -10.75 3.28
C ALA A 357 -4.56 -11.19 1.96
N GLU A 358 -5.74 -10.66 1.63
CA GLU A 358 -6.47 -11.01 0.39
C GLU A 358 -5.69 -10.62 -0.88
N ALA A 359 -5.01 -9.49 -0.85
CA ALA A 359 -4.20 -9.01 -1.97
C ALA A 359 -2.95 -9.89 -2.16
N ALA A 360 -2.26 -10.24 -1.08
CA ALA A 360 -1.11 -11.13 -1.11
C ALA A 360 -1.48 -12.53 -1.63
N GLU A 361 -2.60 -13.09 -1.15
CA GLU A 361 -3.11 -14.38 -1.63
C GLU A 361 -3.48 -14.31 -3.12
N SER A 362 -4.08 -13.20 -3.58
CA SER A 362 -4.37 -13.01 -5.00
C SER A 362 -3.10 -12.96 -5.86
N LEU A 363 -2.04 -12.30 -5.38
CA LEU A 363 -0.74 -12.24 -6.04
C LEU A 363 -0.07 -13.61 -6.13
N GLU A 364 -0.09 -14.37 -5.03
CA GLU A 364 0.42 -15.74 -4.96
C GLU A 364 -0.28 -16.63 -5.99
N ARG A 365 -1.62 -16.64 -5.97
CA ARG A 365 -2.45 -17.39 -6.93
C ARG A 365 -2.14 -17.01 -8.38
N MET A 366 -1.92 -15.72 -8.66
CA MET A 366 -1.55 -15.23 -10.01
C MET A 366 -0.15 -15.67 -10.44
N ALA A 367 0.84 -15.64 -9.53
CA ALA A 367 2.20 -16.06 -9.81
C ALA A 367 2.28 -17.56 -10.13
N GLU A 368 1.45 -18.37 -9.48
CA GLU A 368 1.41 -19.82 -9.69
C GLU A 368 0.71 -20.26 -11.00
N LEU A 369 -0.12 -19.41 -11.62
CA LEU A 369 -0.93 -19.75 -12.80
C LEU A 369 -0.16 -20.43 -13.91
N ALA A 370 0.97 -19.85 -14.32
CA ALA A 370 1.76 -20.39 -15.43
C ALA A 370 2.38 -21.74 -15.06
N LYS A 371 2.94 -21.84 -13.85
CA LYS A 371 3.56 -23.07 -13.35
C LYS A 371 2.55 -24.20 -13.27
N MET A 372 1.34 -23.94 -12.80
CA MET A 372 0.28 -24.96 -12.72
C MET A 372 -0.16 -25.47 -14.10
N LEU A 373 -0.30 -24.58 -15.08
CA LEU A 373 -0.64 -24.97 -16.46
C LEU A 373 0.49 -25.78 -17.12
N GLU A 374 1.76 -25.46 -16.80
CA GLU A 374 2.96 -26.15 -17.28
C GLU A 374 3.12 -27.53 -16.64
N ASP A 375 2.97 -27.63 -15.31
CA ASP A 375 3.03 -28.88 -14.54
C ASP A 375 1.90 -29.85 -14.96
N ALA A 376 0.74 -29.33 -15.34
CA ALA A 376 -0.35 -30.12 -15.93
C ALA A 376 -0.09 -30.55 -17.38
N GLY A 377 1.00 -30.09 -17.99
CA GLY A 377 1.37 -30.36 -19.38
C GLY A 377 0.40 -29.73 -20.39
N LEU A 378 -0.33 -28.68 -20.03
CA LEU A 378 -1.32 -27.99 -20.88
C LEU A 378 -0.66 -26.88 -21.69
N ILE A 379 0.34 -26.22 -21.13
CA ILE A 379 1.18 -25.22 -21.79
C ILE A 379 2.64 -25.63 -21.68
N GLU A 380 3.49 -25.05 -22.51
CA GLU A 380 4.95 -25.14 -22.42
C GLU A 380 5.58 -23.77 -22.70
N ASN A 381 6.70 -23.47 -22.03
CA ASN A 381 7.44 -22.24 -22.29
C ASN A 381 8.47 -22.47 -23.41
N ARG A 382 8.33 -21.73 -24.52
CA ARG A 382 9.30 -21.72 -25.63
C ARG A 382 9.82 -20.29 -25.83
N GLU A 383 11.13 -20.12 -25.66
CA GLU A 383 11.82 -18.82 -25.87
C GLU A 383 11.16 -17.64 -25.12
N GLY A 384 10.63 -17.89 -23.91
CA GLY A 384 9.98 -16.87 -23.08
C GLY A 384 8.51 -16.59 -23.43
N ARG A 385 7.88 -17.42 -24.26
CA ARG A 385 6.46 -17.37 -24.60
C ARG A 385 5.78 -18.69 -24.27
N TYR A 386 4.58 -18.60 -23.69
CA TYR A 386 3.77 -19.79 -23.44
C TYR A 386 3.05 -20.21 -24.73
N GLU A 387 3.19 -21.49 -25.08
CA GLU A 387 2.49 -22.14 -26.17
C GLU A 387 1.60 -23.27 -25.64
N LEU A 388 0.48 -23.54 -26.32
CA LEU A 388 -0.37 -24.67 -25.97
C LEU A 388 0.26 -25.99 -26.44
N THR A 389 0.30 -26.98 -25.54
CA THR A 389 0.70 -28.33 -25.93
C THR A 389 -0.42 -29.05 -26.71
N SER A 390 -0.09 -30.20 -27.31
CA SER A 390 -1.10 -31.06 -27.92
C SER A 390 -2.18 -31.54 -26.93
N ALA A 391 -1.86 -31.61 -25.63
CA ALA A 391 -2.80 -31.95 -24.58
C ALA A 391 -3.70 -30.74 -24.25
N GLY A 392 -3.12 -29.54 -24.14
CA GLY A 392 -3.86 -28.28 -23.94
C GLY A 392 -4.86 -28.00 -25.05
N LEU A 393 -4.44 -28.11 -26.32
CA LEU A 393 -5.31 -27.95 -27.49
C LEU A 393 -6.50 -28.92 -27.47
N ARG A 394 -6.26 -30.20 -27.15
CA ARG A 394 -7.33 -31.21 -27.02
C ARG A 394 -8.29 -30.87 -25.89
N ARG A 395 -7.79 -30.31 -24.79
CA ARG A 395 -8.58 -29.92 -23.62
C ARG A 395 -9.53 -28.76 -23.95
N ILE A 396 -9.00 -27.69 -24.55
CA ILE A 396 -9.75 -26.54 -25.07
C ILE A 396 -10.84 -27.00 -26.04
N GLY A 397 -10.48 -27.81 -27.04
CA GLY A 397 -11.45 -28.31 -28.02
C GLY A 397 -12.58 -29.13 -27.38
N LYS A 398 -12.29 -29.96 -26.38
CA LYS A 398 -13.31 -30.73 -25.65
C LYS A 398 -14.24 -29.83 -24.85
N HIS A 399 -13.73 -28.78 -24.22
CA HIS A 399 -14.53 -27.79 -23.49
C HIS A 399 -15.42 -26.98 -24.44
N ALA A 400 -14.86 -26.45 -25.53
CA ALA A 400 -15.59 -25.71 -26.55
C ALA A 400 -16.75 -26.54 -27.14
N LEU A 401 -16.49 -27.81 -27.50
CA LEU A 401 -17.52 -28.71 -28.00
C LEU A 401 -18.60 -28.97 -26.94
N ARG A 402 -18.21 -29.24 -25.69
CA ARG A 402 -19.17 -29.46 -24.61
C ARG A 402 -20.06 -28.24 -24.39
N ASP A 403 -19.48 -27.04 -24.37
CA ASP A 403 -20.23 -25.81 -24.17
C ASP A 403 -21.20 -25.54 -25.33
N LEU A 404 -20.74 -25.67 -26.58
CA LEU A 404 -21.58 -25.60 -27.78
C LEU A 404 -22.73 -26.62 -27.73
N PHE A 405 -22.47 -27.88 -27.42
CA PHE A 405 -23.50 -28.91 -27.31
C PHE A 405 -24.46 -28.64 -26.14
N SER A 406 -24.00 -28.05 -25.04
CA SER A 406 -24.86 -27.69 -23.91
C SER A 406 -25.81 -26.55 -24.25
N LYS A 407 -25.34 -25.54 -25.02
CA LYS A 407 -26.15 -24.44 -25.55
C LYS A 407 -27.13 -24.95 -26.61
N LEU A 408 -26.69 -25.81 -27.52
CA LEU A 408 -27.52 -26.42 -28.56
C LEU A 408 -28.58 -27.39 -28.00
N ALA A 409 -28.27 -28.10 -26.91
CA ALA A 409 -29.21 -29.00 -26.24
C ALA A 409 -30.29 -28.22 -25.46
N ARG A 410 -29.96 -27.04 -24.92
CA ARG A 410 -30.96 -26.13 -24.34
C ARG A 410 -31.93 -25.59 -25.38
N ASP A 411 -31.47 -25.35 -26.61
CA ASP A 411 -32.32 -24.91 -27.73
C ASP A 411 -33.20 -26.01 -28.35
N LYS A 412 -33.08 -27.28 -27.94
CA LYS A 412 -33.76 -28.40 -28.62
C LYS A 412 -34.89 -29.09 -27.89
N PHE A 413 -35.29 -28.71 -26.68
CA PHE A 413 -36.53 -29.24 -26.08
C PHE A 413 -37.15 -28.27 -25.06
N GLY A 414 -38.27 -27.64 -25.43
CA GLY A 414 -39.15 -26.89 -24.52
C GLY A 414 -39.66 -25.59 -25.12
N GLN A 415 -40.99 -25.41 -25.15
CA GLN A 415 -41.65 -24.18 -25.56
C GLN A 415 -41.08 -22.98 -24.80
N HIS A 416 -40.62 -21.95 -25.52
CA HIS A 416 -40.36 -20.65 -24.91
C HIS A 416 -41.71 -20.02 -24.54
N GLU A 417 -42.06 -20.02 -23.25
CA GLU A 417 -42.98 -18.99 -22.73
C GLU A 417 -42.28 -17.64 -22.87
N LEU A 418 -42.77 -16.80 -23.77
CA LEU A 418 -42.34 -15.40 -23.88
C LEU A 418 -42.91 -14.64 -22.68
N ILE A 419 -42.06 -14.33 -21.69
CA ILE A 419 -42.41 -13.58 -20.46
C ILE A 419 -42.64 -12.07 -20.75
N ARG A 420 -42.76 -11.65 -22.02
CA ARG A 420 -43.03 -10.25 -22.38
C ARG A 420 -44.03 -10.12 -23.51
N SER A 421 -45.29 -9.86 -23.17
CA SER A 421 -46.25 -9.24 -24.08
C SER A 421 -46.03 -7.73 -24.07
N GLY A 422 -45.65 -7.16 -25.21
CA GLY A 422 -45.73 -5.72 -25.44
C GLY A 422 -47.19 -5.34 -25.72
N LEU A 423 -47.56 -4.09 -25.41
CA LEU A 423 -48.84 -3.49 -25.81
C LEU A 423 -48.90 -3.31 -27.33
N GLY A 424 -49.17 -4.40 -28.05
CA GLY A 424 -49.48 -4.42 -29.48
C GLY A 424 -50.97 -4.69 -29.72
N HIS A 425 -51.50 -4.20 -30.83
CA HIS A 425 -52.92 -4.36 -31.20
C HIS A 425 -53.21 -5.69 -31.94
N GLU A 426 -52.24 -6.61 -31.99
CA GLU A 426 -52.42 -7.93 -32.60
C GLU A 426 -52.73 -8.96 -31.51
N ARG A 427 -53.83 -9.72 -31.72
CA ARG A 427 -54.26 -10.75 -30.77
C ARG A 427 -53.23 -11.88 -30.76
N SER A 428 -52.63 -12.15 -29.60
CA SER A 428 -51.85 -13.37 -29.42
C SER A 428 -52.76 -14.59 -29.62
N SER A 429 -52.22 -15.67 -30.18
CA SER A 429 -52.93 -16.95 -30.32
C SER A 429 -52.92 -17.78 -29.03
N ASP A 430 -52.26 -17.29 -27.99
CA ASP A 430 -52.24 -17.92 -26.68
C ASP A 430 -53.56 -17.66 -25.95
N THR A 431 -54.10 -18.71 -25.35
CA THR A 431 -55.33 -18.66 -24.56
C THR A 431 -55.02 -19.04 -23.12
N LYS A 432 -55.74 -18.43 -22.18
CA LYS A 432 -55.70 -18.81 -20.77
C LYS A 432 -57.10 -19.13 -20.25
N ALA A 433 -57.18 -19.89 -19.16
CA ALA A 433 -58.44 -20.11 -18.45
C ALA A 433 -58.97 -18.77 -17.92
N TYR A 434 -60.28 -18.56 -18.04
CA TYR A 434 -60.93 -17.34 -17.57
C TYR A 434 -60.91 -17.23 -16.05
N GLU A 435 -60.39 -16.12 -15.52
CA GLU A 435 -60.44 -15.78 -14.11
C GLU A 435 -61.33 -14.55 -13.86
N PHE A 436 -61.89 -14.45 -12.66
CA PHE A 436 -62.77 -13.33 -12.32
C PHE A 436 -62.01 -12.00 -12.36
N GLY A 437 -62.42 -11.11 -13.27
CA GLY A 437 -61.74 -9.83 -13.52
C GLY A 437 -61.14 -9.73 -14.93
N ASP A 438 -61.06 -10.84 -15.65
CA ASP A 438 -60.64 -10.85 -17.05
C ASP A 438 -61.68 -10.25 -18.01
N PRO A 439 -61.27 -9.61 -19.12
CA PRO A 439 -62.19 -9.17 -20.16
C PRO A 439 -62.95 -10.36 -20.76
N PHE A 440 -64.27 -10.23 -20.90
CA PHE A 440 -65.12 -11.32 -21.37
C PHE A 440 -65.05 -11.51 -22.91
N ASN A 441 -63.87 -11.88 -23.40
CA ASN A 441 -63.56 -12.09 -24.82
C ASN A 441 -63.21 -13.57 -25.08
N LEU A 442 -64.21 -14.45 -24.93
CA LEU A 442 -64.00 -15.89 -25.00
C LEU A 442 -63.42 -16.36 -26.34
N HIS A 443 -62.39 -17.19 -26.29
CA HIS A 443 -61.93 -18.01 -27.41
C HIS A 443 -62.94 -19.14 -27.63
N ILE A 444 -63.91 -18.89 -28.51
CA ILE A 444 -65.09 -19.74 -28.74
C ILE A 444 -64.69 -21.20 -29.05
N GLU A 445 -63.68 -21.42 -29.90
CA GLU A 445 -63.28 -22.78 -30.29
C GLU A 445 -62.77 -23.61 -29.10
N ARG A 446 -61.82 -23.07 -28.32
CA ARG A 446 -61.28 -23.69 -27.10
C ARG A 446 -62.37 -23.91 -26.06
N THR A 447 -63.22 -22.90 -25.86
CA THR A 447 -64.32 -22.97 -24.89
C THR A 447 -65.33 -24.08 -25.23
N ILE A 448 -65.72 -24.18 -26.50
CA ILE A 448 -66.62 -25.25 -26.97
C ILE A 448 -65.91 -26.61 -26.88
N ARG A 449 -64.62 -26.69 -27.25
CA ARG A 449 -63.84 -27.93 -27.17
C ARG A 449 -63.77 -28.45 -25.73
N ASN A 450 -63.52 -27.57 -24.76
CA ASN A 450 -63.47 -27.92 -23.34
C ASN A 450 -64.85 -28.41 -22.86
N ALA A 451 -65.91 -27.69 -23.21
CA ALA A 451 -67.28 -28.10 -22.87
C ALA A 451 -67.66 -29.44 -23.49
N VAL A 452 -67.30 -29.72 -24.75
CA VAL A 452 -67.55 -31.00 -25.43
C VAL A 452 -66.73 -32.13 -24.81
N ALA A 453 -65.47 -31.87 -24.49
CA ALA A 453 -64.60 -32.84 -23.81
C ALA A 453 -65.16 -33.22 -22.43
N ARG A 454 -65.68 -32.23 -21.69
CA ARG A 454 -66.29 -32.43 -20.37
C ARG A 454 -67.63 -33.16 -20.44
N SER A 455 -68.48 -32.79 -21.39
CA SER A 455 -69.83 -33.36 -21.52
C SER A 455 -69.89 -34.66 -22.32
N GLY A 456 -68.76 -35.15 -22.85
CA GLY A 456 -68.65 -36.47 -23.47
C GLY A 456 -69.26 -36.61 -24.87
N GLY A 457 -69.58 -35.49 -25.54
CA GLY A 457 -70.16 -35.46 -26.88
C GLY A 457 -71.68 -35.69 -26.90
N GLY A 458 -72.43 -34.65 -27.27
CA GLY A 458 -73.88 -34.69 -27.43
C GLY A 458 -74.43 -33.28 -27.64
N THR A 459 -75.54 -33.16 -28.37
CA THR A 459 -76.23 -31.88 -28.57
C THR A 459 -77.52 -31.84 -27.74
N PRO A 460 -77.81 -30.72 -27.03
CA PRO A 460 -77.06 -29.46 -27.00
C PRO A 460 -75.87 -29.47 -26.01
N VAL A 461 -74.77 -28.82 -26.40
CA VAL A 461 -73.58 -28.61 -25.54
C VAL A 461 -73.89 -27.53 -24.51
N ARG A 462 -73.73 -27.86 -23.22
CA ARG A 462 -73.91 -26.90 -22.12
C ARG A 462 -72.56 -26.35 -21.69
N LEU A 463 -72.38 -25.03 -21.83
CA LEU A 463 -71.19 -24.33 -21.36
C LEU A 463 -71.30 -24.03 -19.87
N SER A 464 -70.17 -24.10 -19.17
CA SER A 464 -70.02 -23.65 -17.79
C SER A 464 -68.78 -22.76 -17.64
N PRO A 465 -68.67 -21.95 -16.56
CA PRO A 465 -67.55 -21.03 -16.39
C PRO A 465 -66.17 -21.69 -16.40
N GLU A 466 -66.07 -22.95 -15.97
CA GLU A 466 -64.83 -23.74 -16.01
C GLU A 466 -64.37 -24.12 -17.44
N ASP A 467 -65.26 -24.00 -18.43
CA ASP A 467 -64.91 -24.27 -19.83
C ASP A 467 -64.32 -23.03 -20.53
N PHE A 468 -64.42 -21.86 -19.92
CA PHE A 468 -64.11 -20.58 -20.55
C PHE A 468 -62.60 -20.36 -20.68
N GLU A 469 -62.15 -20.09 -21.91
CA GLU A 469 -60.80 -19.59 -22.21
C GLU A 469 -60.89 -18.23 -22.91
N ILE A 470 -59.97 -17.31 -22.58
CA ILE A 470 -59.85 -15.97 -23.20
C ILE A 470 -58.52 -15.76 -23.89
#